data_AF-A0A1T3WJN6-F1
#
_entry.id   AF-A0A1T3WJN6-F1
#
_cell.length_a   1.000
_cell.length_b   1.000
_cell.length_c   1.000
_cell.angle_alpha   90.00
_cell.angle_beta   90.00
_cell.angle_gamma   90.00
#
_symmetry.space_group_name_H-M   'P 1'
#
loop_
_entity.id
_entity.type
_entity.pdbx_description
1 polymer ?
#
loop_
_entity_poly.entity_id
_entity_poly.type
_entity_poly.pdbx_seq_one_letter_code
_entity_poly.pdbx_strand_id
1 'polypeptide(L)'
;PTDPSGPAQGPSNATAAAAAAKVLTQEAVTEALGADVPPRDAAERVTFATWAIVTGKSPGGIFNELPALDEAAATKMAERLSERAEGIITVEQVSTAKTIEELATHVRNQLEDGVVDGFVRTLRPPVEGSNAVPLFVFHPAGGSTVVYEPLLKRLPADIPVYGIERVEGSIEERAAEYVPKLLELHKGPFVLAGWSLGGALAYACAIGLKQSGADVQFVGLIDCVRPGVPIDKTQAGMRARWDRYARFAERTFNVEIPEIPYEELEKLDDEGQVRYVLDLVAQSGVQIPGGIIEHQRTSYLDNRALDTIDIQPYDGHVTLYMADRYHDDAIVFEPAYATRQPDGGWGEAVADLEVVHIGGEHIQAIDEPIIAKVGAHMSEAINRIESRQQDLPKKEAQ
;
A
#
# COMPACT_ATOMS: atom_id res chain seq x y z
N PRO A 1 -52.30 29.29 -2.46
CA PRO A 1 -51.62 28.63 -3.60
C PRO A 1 -50.13 28.48 -3.26
N THR A 2 -49.81 27.37 -2.59
CA THR A 2 -48.44 26.92 -2.35
C THR A 2 -47.91 26.29 -3.62
N ASP A 3 -46.72 26.70 -4.02
CA ASP A 3 -45.96 26.16 -5.14
C ASP A 3 -45.80 24.63 -4.99
N PRO A 4 -46.23 23.80 -5.97
CA PRO A 4 -46.19 22.34 -5.87
C PRO A 4 -44.83 21.73 -6.27
N SER A 5 -43.82 22.54 -6.61
CA SER A 5 -42.47 22.00 -6.81
C SER A 5 -41.85 21.68 -5.45
N GLY A 6 -41.89 20.39 -5.07
CA GLY A 6 -41.00 19.84 -4.04
C GLY A 6 -39.52 20.11 -4.37
N PRO A 7 -38.60 19.86 -3.43
CA PRO A 7 -37.17 20.07 -3.68
C PRO A 7 -36.76 19.32 -4.96
N ALA A 8 -36.02 20.01 -5.83
CA ALA A 8 -35.55 19.47 -7.09
C ALA A 8 -34.91 18.09 -6.83
N GLN A 9 -35.44 17.05 -7.47
CA GLN A 9 -34.80 15.74 -7.45
C GLN A 9 -33.39 15.91 -8.01
N GLY A 10 -32.37 15.53 -7.23
CA GLY A 10 -31.00 15.44 -7.71
C GLY A 10 -30.94 14.63 -9.01
N PRO A 11 -29.93 14.87 -9.86
CA PRO A 11 -29.84 14.20 -11.15
C PRO A 11 -29.92 12.67 -10.97
N SER A 12 -30.79 12.02 -11.73
CA SER A 12 -30.89 10.56 -11.71
C SER A 12 -29.54 9.94 -12.10
N ASN A 13 -29.22 8.72 -11.62
CA ASN A 13 -27.96 8.04 -11.97
C ASN A 13 -27.71 7.98 -13.49
N ALA A 14 -28.76 7.84 -14.30
CA ALA A 14 -28.66 7.89 -15.77
C ALA A 14 -28.22 9.27 -16.30
N THR A 15 -28.61 10.35 -15.63
CA THR A 15 -28.21 11.72 -15.96
C THR A 15 -26.76 11.97 -15.56
N ALA A 16 -26.34 11.49 -14.38
CA ALA A 16 -24.96 11.57 -13.91
C ALA A 16 -24.00 10.76 -14.80
N ALA A 17 -24.39 9.54 -15.20
CA ALA A 17 -23.63 8.72 -16.14
C ALA A 17 -23.50 9.38 -17.53
N ALA A 18 -24.59 9.96 -18.04
CA ALA A 18 -24.57 10.70 -19.30
C ALA A 18 -23.70 11.97 -19.23
N ALA A 19 -23.61 12.61 -18.07
CA ALA A 19 -22.71 13.74 -17.84
C ALA A 19 -21.24 13.27 -17.78
N ALA A 20 -20.95 12.18 -17.06
CA ALA A 20 -19.63 11.56 -17.02
C ALA A 20 -19.15 11.14 -18.43
N ALA A 21 -20.03 10.60 -19.27
CA ALA A 21 -19.73 10.19 -20.65
C ALA A 21 -19.30 11.34 -21.57
N LYS A 22 -19.78 12.55 -21.30
CA LYS A 22 -19.40 13.74 -22.07
C LYS A 22 -18.04 14.29 -21.66
N VAL A 23 -17.59 13.95 -20.45
CA VAL A 23 -16.44 14.54 -19.78
C VAL A 23 -15.25 13.62 -19.86
N LEU A 24 -15.38 12.40 -19.34
CA LEU A 24 -14.40 11.35 -19.51
C LEU A 24 -14.65 10.80 -20.91
N THR A 25 -13.92 11.30 -21.90
CA THR A 25 -13.92 10.74 -23.25
C THR A 25 -12.82 9.69 -23.35
N GLN A 26 -12.93 8.76 -24.30
CA GLN A 26 -11.86 7.80 -24.55
C GLN A 26 -10.53 8.50 -24.91
N GLU A 27 -10.61 9.62 -25.62
CA GLU A 27 -9.46 10.46 -25.99
C GLU A 27 -8.80 11.06 -24.75
N ALA A 28 -9.58 11.65 -23.83
CA ALA A 28 -9.05 12.20 -22.58
C ALA A 28 -8.40 11.13 -21.69
N VAL A 29 -8.99 9.93 -21.61
CA VAL A 29 -8.36 8.81 -20.90
C VAL A 29 -7.06 8.40 -21.58
N THR A 30 -7.01 8.32 -22.91
CA THR A 30 -5.77 8.01 -23.64
C THR A 30 -4.70 9.09 -23.46
N GLU A 31 -5.07 10.37 -23.44
CA GLU A 31 -4.14 11.49 -23.18
C GLU A 31 -3.62 11.47 -21.74
N ALA A 32 -4.46 11.12 -20.76
CA ALA A 32 -4.05 10.96 -19.36
C ALA A 32 -3.16 9.76 -19.11
N LEU A 33 -3.40 8.66 -19.84
CA LEU A 33 -2.44 7.57 -19.96
C LEU A 33 -1.15 8.05 -20.67
N GLY A 34 -1.10 9.24 -21.26
CA GLY A 34 0.14 9.89 -21.68
C GLY A 34 0.73 10.87 -20.66
N ALA A 35 0.04 11.13 -19.54
CA ALA A 35 0.54 11.96 -18.45
C ALA A 35 1.51 11.16 -17.55
N ASP A 36 2.36 11.87 -16.80
CA ASP A 36 3.38 11.28 -15.92
C ASP A 36 2.77 10.56 -14.68
N VAL A 37 1.94 9.53 -14.91
CA VAL A 37 1.30 8.71 -13.88
C VAL A 37 2.38 7.94 -13.12
N PRO A 38 2.48 8.07 -11.79
CA PRO A 38 3.52 7.40 -11.01
C PRO A 38 3.27 5.89 -10.87
N PRO A 39 4.30 5.09 -10.52
CA PRO A 39 4.16 3.67 -10.22
C PRO A 39 3.15 3.36 -9.11
N ARG A 40 2.29 2.36 -9.37
CA ARG A 40 1.15 2.01 -8.53
C ARG A 40 1.46 0.87 -7.57
N ASP A 41 2.22 -0.12 -8.03
CA ASP A 41 2.56 -1.35 -7.31
C ASP A 41 4.07 -1.59 -7.26
N ALA A 42 4.49 -2.69 -6.61
CA ALA A 42 5.89 -3.05 -6.48
C ALA A 42 6.57 -3.35 -7.83
N ALA A 43 5.86 -4.00 -8.75
CA ALA A 43 6.40 -4.35 -10.06
C ALA A 43 6.68 -3.10 -10.89
N GLU A 44 5.76 -2.14 -10.90
CA GLU A 44 5.93 -0.87 -11.57
C GLU A 44 7.04 -0.03 -10.95
N ARG A 45 7.16 0.00 -9.61
CA ARG A 45 8.26 0.72 -8.93
C ARG A 45 9.62 0.17 -9.34
N VAL A 46 9.78 -1.14 -9.28
CA VAL A 46 11.02 -1.83 -9.68
C VAL A 46 11.33 -1.58 -11.16
N THR A 47 10.31 -1.66 -12.02
CA THR A 47 10.48 -1.46 -13.47
C THR A 47 10.87 -0.02 -13.79
N PHE A 48 10.17 0.95 -13.20
CA PHE A 48 10.42 2.39 -13.35
C PHE A 48 11.82 2.77 -12.86
N ALA A 49 12.21 2.33 -11.66
CA ALA A 49 13.52 2.62 -11.10
C ALA A 49 14.64 1.98 -11.92
N THR A 50 14.45 0.74 -12.37
CA THR A 50 15.45 0.04 -13.20
C THR A 50 15.62 0.74 -14.54
N TRP A 51 14.53 1.19 -15.17
CA TRP A 51 14.59 2.01 -16.38
C TRP A 51 15.44 3.26 -16.18
N ALA A 52 15.15 4.02 -15.13
CA ALA A 52 15.89 5.25 -14.83
C ALA A 52 17.38 4.99 -14.59
N ILE A 53 17.74 3.89 -13.92
CA ILE A 53 19.14 3.53 -13.66
C ILE A 53 19.87 3.08 -14.93
N VAL A 54 19.21 2.31 -15.81
CA VAL A 54 19.87 1.78 -17.01
C VAL A 54 20.00 2.85 -18.09
N THR A 55 18.96 3.64 -18.31
CA THR A 55 18.92 4.65 -19.37
C THR A 55 19.48 6.01 -18.93
N GLY A 56 19.57 6.25 -17.62
CA GLY A 56 19.93 7.55 -17.04
C GLY A 56 18.82 8.62 -17.18
N LYS A 57 17.61 8.23 -17.59
CA LYS A 57 16.47 9.14 -17.80
C LYS A 57 15.22 8.61 -17.13
N SER A 58 14.43 9.50 -16.54
CA SER A 58 13.08 9.15 -16.08
C SER A 58 12.23 8.68 -17.27
N PRO A 59 11.43 7.61 -17.15
CA PRO A 59 10.43 7.27 -18.14
C PRO A 59 9.25 8.26 -18.15
N GLY A 60 9.16 9.16 -17.16
CA GLY A 60 8.03 10.09 -16.98
C GLY A 60 6.94 9.39 -16.18
N GLY A 61 5.91 8.89 -16.85
CA GLY A 61 4.82 8.08 -16.30
C GLY A 61 4.87 6.61 -16.72
N ILE A 62 4.11 5.77 -16.01
CA ILE A 62 4.08 4.32 -16.29
C ILE A 62 3.48 3.97 -17.65
N PHE A 63 2.65 4.85 -18.20
CA PHE A 63 1.96 4.65 -19.48
C PHE A 63 2.60 5.42 -20.64
N ASN A 64 3.65 6.21 -20.38
CA ASN A 64 4.36 6.96 -21.40
C ASN A 64 5.06 6.00 -22.39
N GLU A 65 5.07 6.36 -23.67
CA GLU A 65 5.80 5.62 -24.69
C GLU A 65 7.31 5.70 -24.44
N LEU A 66 7.95 4.53 -24.35
CA LEU A 66 9.36 4.40 -24.06
C LEU A 66 10.20 4.45 -25.35
N PRO A 67 11.34 5.15 -25.36
CA PRO A 67 12.25 5.10 -26.49
C PRO A 67 12.84 3.69 -26.63
N ALA A 68 13.05 3.26 -27.88
CA ALA A 68 13.69 1.99 -28.16
C ALA A 68 15.07 1.90 -27.50
N LEU A 69 15.30 0.81 -26.76
CA LEU A 69 16.60 0.50 -26.18
C LEU A 69 17.52 -0.14 -27.23
N ASP A 70 18.82 0.12 -27.13
CA ASP A 70 19.80 -0.70 -27.82
C ASP A 70 19.93 -2.08 -27.13
N GLU A 71 20.58 -3.02 -27.82
CA GLU A 71 20.72 -4.41 -27.33
C GLU A 71 21.40 -4.46 -25.96
N ALA A 72 22.43 -3.65 -25.73
CA ALA A 72 23.16 -3.63 -24.47
C ALA A 72 22.30 -3.11 -23.30
N ALA A 73 21.53 -2.05 -23.52
CA ALA A 73 20.59 -1.51 -22.54
C ALA A 73 19.44 -2.48 -22.28
N ALA A 74 18.90 -3.13 -23.32
CA ALA A 74 17.84 -4.12 -23.18
C ALA A 74 18.31 -5.36 -22.39
N THR A 75 19.52 -5.86 -22.66
CA THR A 75 20.15 -6.94 -21.87
C THR A 75 20.33 -6.53 -20.41
N LYS A 76 20.89 -5.33 -20.16
CA LYS A 76 21.10 -4.85 -18.80
C LYS A 76 19.80 -4.63 -18.03
N MET A 77 18.74 -4.17 -18.70
CA MET A 77 17.39 -4.08 -18.15
C MET A 77 16.87 -5.46 -17.77
N ALA A 78 16.92 -6.41 -18.71
CA ALA A 78 16.45 -7.79 -18.50
C ALA A 78 17.17 -8.47 -17.33
N GLU A 79 18.50 -8.36 -17.25
CA GLU A 79 19.31 -8.91 -16.16
C GLU A 79 18.91 -8.32 -14.80
N ARG A 80 18.80 -6.98 -14.72
CA ARG A 80 18.45 -6.29 -13.47
C ARG A 80 17.02 -6.56 -13.02
N LEU A 81 16.07 -6.57 -13.94
CA LEU A 81 14.69 -6.91 -13.62
C LEU A 81 14.56 -8.37 -13.19
N SER A 82 15.30 -9.28 -13.84
CA SER A 82 15.34 -10.68 -13.44
C SER A 82 15.87 -10.88 -12.02
N GLU A 83 16.98 -10.21 -11.69
CA GLU A 83 17.56 -10.22 -10.34
C GLU A 83 16.60 -9.63 -9.29
N ARG A 84 15.88 -8.57 -9.66
CA ARG A 84 14.95 -7.88 -8.75
C ARG A 84 13.65 -8.66 -8.53
N ALA A 85 13.17 -9.35 -9.56
CA ALA A 85 11.94 -10.11 -9.53
C ALA A 85 12.12 -11.57 -9.09
N GLU A 86 13.37 -11.99 -8.88
CA GLU A 86 13.76 -13.37 -8.57
C GLU A 86 13.20 -14.39 -9.59
N GLY A 87 13.11 -13.96 -10.85
CA GLY A 87 12.53 -14.71 -11.95
C GLY A 87 13.09 -14.23 -13.30
N ILE A 88 12.72 -14.87 -14.41
CA ILE A 88 13.32 -14.56 -15.72
C ILE A 88 12.49 -13.49 -16.43
N ILE A 89 13.11 -12.34 -16.71
CA ILE A 89 12.63 -11.32 -17.63
C ILE A 89 13.52 -11.33 -18.87
N THR A 90 12.94 -11.57 -20.04
CA THR A 90 13.72 -11.74 -21.28
C THR A 90 14.01 -10.41 -21.96
N VAL A 91 15.09 -10.37 -22.76
CA VAL A 91 15.41 -9.22 -23.61
C VAL A 91 14.29 -8.93 -24.61
N GLU A 92 13.60 -9.97 -25.09
CA GLU A 92 12.44 -9.82 -25.97
C GLU A 92 11.29 -9.09 -25.27
N GLN A 93 10.96 -9.48 -24.03
CA GLN A 93 9.93 -8.79 -23.23
C GLN A 93 10.29 -7.32 -23.00
N VAL A 94 11.55 -7.03 -22.67
CA VAL A 94 12.04 -5.65 -22.50
C VAL A 94 11.93 -4.86 -23.81
N SER A 95 12.29 -5.46 -24.95
CA SER A 95 12.37 -4.77 -26.24
C SER A 95 11.02 -4.57 -26.90
N THR A 96 10.02 -5.38 -26.53
CA THR A 96 8.66 -5.34 -27.11
C THR A 96 7.68 -4.51 -26.29
N ALA A 97 7.92 -4.36 -24.99
CA ALA A 97 7.14 -3.49 -24.13
C ALA A 97 7.30 -2.02 -24.55
N LYS A 98 6.17 -1.34 -24.73
CA LYS A 98 6.11 0.07 -25.14
C LYS A 98 6.07 1.04 -23.96
N THR A 99 5.68 0.55 -22.79
CA THR A 99 5.49 1.35 -21.59
C THR A 99 6.06 0.62 -20.37
N ILE A 100 6.25 1.34 -19.26
CA ILE A 100 6.67 0.73 -18.00
C ILE A 100 5.58 -0.21 -17.49
N GLU A 101 4.30 0.13 -17.68
CA GLU A 101 3.16 -0.70 -17.27
C GLU A 101 3.14 -2.05 -17.99
N GLU A 102 3.39 -2.05 -19.31
CA GLU A 102 3.48 -3.28 -20.10
C GLU A 102 4.65 -4.15 -19.62
N LEU A 103 5.85 -3.56 -19.46
CA LEU A 103 7.02 -4.30 -18.98
C LEU A 103 6.82 -4.80 -17.54
N ALA A 104 6.22 -3.98 -16.69
CA ALA A 104 5.92 -4.32 -15.30
C ALA A 104 4.95 -5.49 -15.19
N THR A 105 4.13 -5.76 -16.20
CA THR A 105 3.28 -6.96 -16.21
C THR A 105 4.09 -8.25 -16.21
N HIS A 106 5.22 -8.29 -16.93
CA HIS A 106 6.14 -9.44 -16.87
C HIS A 106 6.82 -9.55 -15.50
N VAL A 107 7.25 -8.40 -14.95
CA VAL A 107 7.87 -8.33 -13.61
C VAL A 107 6.90 -8.77 -12.52
N ARG A 108 5.64 -8.32 -12.59
CA ARG A 108 4.57 -8.67 -11.65
C ARG A 108 4.33 -10.17 -11.61
N ASN A 109 4.25 -10.79 -12.79
CA ASN A 109 4.07 -12.24 -12.88
C ASN A 109 5.21 -13.02 -12.19
N GLN A 110 6.45 -12.49 -12.18
CA GLN A 110 7.55 -13.12 -11.47
C GLN A 110 7.50 -12.84 -9.96
N LEU A 111 7.28 -11.58 -9.56
CA LEU A 111 7.18 -11.20 -8.14
C LEU A 111 6.04 -11.92 -7.41
N GLU A 112 4.92 -12.17 -8.11
CA GLU A 112 3.72 -12.74 -7.51
C GLU A 112 3.64 -14.28 -7.63
N ASP A 113 4.57 -14.95 -8.32
CA ASP A 113 4.61 -16.42 -8.54
C ASP A 113 4.89 -17.23 -7.25
N GLY A 114 5.10 -16.55 -6.12
CA GLY A 114 5.35 -17.17 -4.83
C GLY A 114 4.19 -18.03 -4.30
N VAL A 115 4.49 -18.88 -3.32
CA VAL A 115 3.50 -19.77 -2.69
C VAL A 115 2.55 -18.98 -1.81
N VAL A 116 1.26 -19.04 -2.14
CA VAL A 116 0.16 -18.42 -1.38
C VAL A 116 -0.80 -19.50 -0.87
N ASP A 117 -1.00 -19.56 0.46
CA ASP A 117 -2.01 -20.38 1.13
C ASP A 117 -3.06 -19.48 1.79
N GLY A 118 -4.25 -19.37 1.18
CA GLY A 118 -5.26 -18.39 1.57
C GLY A 118 -4.74 -16.97 1.36
N PHE A 119 -4.66 -16.18 2.43
CA PHE A 119 -4.06 -14.84 2.43
C PHE A 119 -2.61 -14.83 2.94
N VAL A 120 -1.95 -15.98 3.06
CA VAL A 120 -0.56 -16.06 3.54
C VAL A 120 0.39 -16.35 2.38
N ARG A 121 1.27 -15.40 2.09
CA ARG A 121 2.37 -15.56 1.13
C ARG A 121 3.64 -15.96 1.88
N THR A 122 4.34 -16.99 1.40
CA THR A 122 5.71 -17.27 1.87
C THR A 122 6.69 -16.46 1.04
N LEU A 123 7.26 -15.39 1.62
CA LEU A 123 8.28 -14.55 0.97
C LEU A 123 9.67 -15.17 1.13
N ARG A 124 9.97 -15.69 2.32
CA ARG A 124 11.18 -16.48 2.58
C ARG A 124 10.84 -17.70 3.43
N PRO A 125 11.06 -18.93 2.92
CA PRO A 125 10.77 -20.13 3.69
C PRO A 125 11.75 -20.29 4.87
N PRO A 126 11.36 -21.01 5.92
CA PRO A 126 12.27 -21.33 7.01
C PRO A 126 13.40 -22.25 6.53
N VAL A 127 14.60 -22.04 7.05
CA VAL A 127 15.72 -22.96 6.84
C VAL A 127 15.45 -24.24 7.64
N GLU A 128 15.62 -25.39 7.00
CA GLU A 128 15.38 -26.69 7.64
C GLU A 128 16.23 -26.85 8.92
N GLY A 129 15.57 -27.20 10.03
CA GLY A 129 16.23 -27.33 11.34
C GLY A 129 16.53 -26.01 12.06
N SER A 130 16.21 -24.85 11.46
CA SER A 130 16.30 -23.56 12.13
C SER A 130 15.13 -23.34 13.09
N ASN A 131 15.41 -22.67 14.22
CA ASN A 131 14.42 -22.16 15.16
C ASN A 131 14.35 -20.61 15.11
N ALA A 132 14.76 -20.02 13.98
CA ALA A 132 14.72 -18.58 13.78
C ALA A 132 13.30 -18.04 13.96
N VAL A 133 13.19 -16.86 14.58
CA VAL A 133 11.90 -16.22 14.85
C VAL A 133 11.38 -15.62 13.55
N PRO A 134 10.20 -16.03 13.05
CA PRO A 134 9.67 -15.54 11.79
C PRO A 134 9.23 -14.07 11.90
N LEU A 135 9.46 -13.32 10.82
CA LEU A 135 8.91 -12.00 10.61
C LEU A 135 7.59 -12.12 9.82
N PHE A 136 6.52 -11.55 10.36
CA PHE A 136 5.25 -11.40 9.63
C PHE A 136 5.09 -9.98 9.13
N VAL A 137 4.93 -9.82 7.82
CA VAL A 137 4.72 -8.52 7.16
C VAL A 137 3.32 -8.43 6.58
N PHE A 138 2.71 -7.24 6.60
CA PHE A 138 1.32 -7.05 6.16
C PHE A 138 1.26 -6.18 4.91
N HIS A 139 0.35 -6.49 4.00
CA HIS A 139 0.22 -5.77 2.73
C HIS A 139 0.03 -4.24 2.94
N PRO A 140 0.61 -3.39 2.08
CA PRO A 140 0.34 -1.95 2.08
C PRO A 140 -1.00 -1.63 1.40
N ALA A 141 -1.35 -0.34 1.33
CA ALA A 141 -2.49 0.12 0.55
C ALA A 141 -2.27 -0.12 -0.95
N GLY A 142 -3.24 -0.77 -1.61
CA GLY A 142 -3.23 -0.95 -3.07
C GLY A 142 -2.10 -1.83 -3.64
N GLY A 143 -1.45 -2.66 -2.81
CA GLY A 143 -0.36 -3.55 -3.25
C GLY A 143 -0.24 -4.80 -2.38
N SER A 144 0.58 -5.75 -2.84
CA SER A 144 0.83 -7.02 -2.14
C SER A 144 2.09 -6.98 -1.27
N THR A 145 2.31 -8.03 -0.50
CA THR A 145 3.47 -8.14 0.41
C THR A 145 4.82 -8.30 -0.30
N VAL A 146 4.83 -8.49 -1.62
CA VAL A 146 6.07 -8.53 -2.42
C VAL A 146 6.83 -7.19 -2.38
N VAL A 147 6.18 -6.11 -1.95
CA VAL A 147 6.84 -4.82 -1.73
C VAL A 147 7.99 -4.89 -0.70
N TYR A 148 8.01 -5.91 0.17
CA TYR A 148 9.04 -6.08 1.18
C TYR A 148 10.31 -6.77 0.66
N GLU A 149 10.40 -7.17 -0.61
CA GLU A 149 11.61 -7.78 -1.19
C GLU A 149 12.92 -7.01 -0.89
N PRO A 150 12.96 -5.66 -0.99
CA PRO A 150 14.14 -4.90 -0.58
C PRO A 150 14.50 -5.08 0.91
N LEU A 151 13.52 -5.19 1.80
CA LEU A 151 13.73 -5.45 3.22
C LEU A 151 14.31 -6.85 3.45
N LEU A 152 13.79 -7.86 2.76
CA LEU A 152 14.29 -9.24 2.84
C LEU A 152 15.81 -9.29 2.61
N LYS A 153 16.30 -8.55 1.62
CA LYS A 153 17.74 -8.48 1.27
C LYS A 153 18.61 -7.81 2.34
N ARG A 154 18.00 -7.20 3.35
CA ARG A 154 18.64 -6.49 4.47
C ARG A 154 18.48 -7.19 5.81
N LEU A 155 17.72 -8.28 5.87
CA LEU A 155 17.55 -9.14 7.04
C LEU A 155 18.57 -10.30 7.01
N PRO A 156 18.86 -10.95 8.16
CA PRO A 156 19.66 -12.17 8.18
C PRO A 156 19.02 -13.24 7.28
N ALA A 157 19.85 -13.99 6.57
CA ALA A 157 19.40 -14.87 5.48
C ALA A 157 18.54 -16.05 5.95
N ASP A 158 18.60 -16.39 7.23
CA ASP A 158 17.90 -17.50 7.88
C ASP A 158 16.56 -17.11 8.51
N ILE A 159 16.23 -15.82 8.59
CA ILE A 159 14.94 -15.34 9.12
C ILE A 159 13.80 -15.70 8.15
N PRO A 160 12.84 -16.55 8.53
CA PRO A 160 11.66 -16.81 7.71
C PRO A 160 10.79 -15.55 7.63
N VAL A 161 10.21 -15.28 6.46
CA VAL A 161 9.34 -14.11 6.26
C VAL A 161 8.03 -14.54 5.61
N TYR A 162 6.92 -14.20 6.27
CA TYR A 162 5.57 -14.47 5.81
C TYR A 162 4.83 -13.16 5.57
N GLY A 163 4.25 -13.02 4.38
CA GLY A 163 3.38 -11.93 4.00
C GLY A 163 1.91 -12.26 4.29
N ILE A 164 1.21 -11.33 4.93
CA ILE A 164 -0.25 -11.36 5.12
C ILE A 164 -0.89 -10.44 4.09
N GLU A 165 -1.51 -11.06 3.09
CA GLU A 165 -2.19 -10.42 1.97
C GLU A 165 -3.59 -9.91 2.34
N ARG A 166 -4.18 -9.14 1.43
CA ARG A 166 -5.44 -8.44 1.64
C ARG A 166 -6.63 -9.38 1.85
N VAL A 167 -7.39 -9.11 2.91
CA VAL A 167 -8.82 -9.44 3.02
C VAL A 167 -9.64 -8.15 3.14
N GLU A 168 -10.95 -8.25 2.94
CA GLU A 168 -11.85 -7.09 2.96
C GLU A 168 -12.31 -6.76 4.39
N GLY A 169 -12.88 -5.56 4.58
CA GLY A 169 -13.39 -5.09 5.87
C GLY A 169 -12.57 -3.96 6.50
N SER A 170 -12.90 -3.60 7.74
CA SER A 170 -12.13 -2.66 8.56
C SER A 170 -10.77 -3.25 8.98
N ILE A 171 -9.90 -2.43 9.56
CA ILE A 171 -8.60 -2.92 10.04
C ILE A 171 -8.79 -3.94 11.17
N GLU A 172 -9.79 -3.74 12.03
CA GLU A 172 -10.16 -4.61 13.12
C GLU A 172 -10.73 -5.95 12.63
N GLU A 173 -11.60 -5.92 11.61
CA GLU A 173 -12.15 -7.12 10.98
C GLU A 173 -11.06 -7.96 10.31
N ARG A 174 -10.17 -7.30 9.55
CA ARG A 174 -9.02 -7.97 8.92
C ARG A 174 -8.09 -8.57 9.97
N ALA A 175 -7.75 -7.83 11.04
CA ALA A 175 -6.93 -8.35 12.12
C ALA A 175 -7.57 -9.56 12.81
N ALA A 176 -8.90 -9.54 13.02
CA ALA A 176 -9.64 -10.66 13.59
C ALA A 176 -9.58 -11.92 12.70
N GLU A 177 -9.49 -11.76 11.38
CA GLU A 177 -9.29 -12.86 10.43
C GLU A 177 -7.82 -13.34 10.40
N TYR A 178 -6.86 -12.41 10.49
CA TYR A 178 -5.42 -12.72 10.43
C TYR A 178 -4.91 -13.44 11.69
N VAL A 179 -5.33 -13.01 12.88
CA VAL A 179 -4.80 -13.50 14.17
C VAL A 179 -4.91 -15.02 14.33
N PRO A 180 -6.06 -15.69 14.03
CA PRO A 180 -6.14 -17.14 14.08
C PRO A 180 -5.09 -17.83 13.19
N LYS A 181 -4.90 -17.35 11.96
CA LYS A 181 -3.93 -17.92 11.03
C LYS A 181 -2.49 -17.69 11.50
N LEU A 182 -2.19 -16.51 12.08
CA LEU A 182 -0.88 -16.25 12.70
C LEU A 182 -0.58 -17.24 13.84
N LEU A 183 -1.57 -17.53 14.70
CA LEU A 183 -1.47 -18.50 15.79
C LEU A 183 -1.37 -19.95 15.31
N GLU A 184 -1.88 -20.27 14.12
CA GLU A 184 -1.69 -21.56 13.47
C GLU A 184 -0.25 -21.72 12.95
N LEU A 185 0.29 -20.68 12.32
CA LEU A 185 1.63 -20.67 11.73
C LEU A 185 2.75 -20.67 12.77
N HIS A 186 2.57 -19.95 13.88
CA HIS A 186 3.59 -19.81 14.91
C HIS A 186 2.98 -19.68 16.31
N LYS A 187 3.73 -20.07 17.35
CA LYS A 187 3.28 -19.99 18.75
C LYS A 187 3.87 -18.82 19.52
N GLY A 188 4.76 -18.07 18.89
CA GLY A 188 5.50 -16.97 19.50
C GLY A 188 6.95 -17.36 19.82
N PRO A 189 7.84 -16.37 20.00
CA PRO A 189 7.53 -14.93 19.99
C PRO A 189 7.16 -14.39 18.60
N PHE A 190 6.23 -13.44 18.54
CA PHE A 190 5.82 -12.77 17.30
C PHE A 190 6.64 -11.50 17.05
N VAL A 191 7.14 -11.38 15.83
CA VAL A 191 7.72 -10.17 15.25
C VAL A 191 6.87 -9.77 14.06
N LEU A 192 6.24 -8.59 14.16
CA LEU A 192 5.30 -8.08 13.16
C LEU A 192 5.85 -6.79 12.58
N ALA A 193 5.64 -6.54 11.29
CA ALA A 193 5.96 -5.24 10.70
C ALA A 193 5.06 -4.91 9.52
N GLY A 194 4.95 -3.64 9.18
CA GLY A 194 4.41 -3.28 7.89
C GLY A 194 4.58 -1.81 7.54
N TRP A 195 4.55 -1.54 6.24
CA TRP A 195 4.64 -0.23 5.64
C TRP A 195 3.26 0.37 5.44
N SER A 196 3.10 1.63 5.85
CA SER A 196 1.85 2.38 5.70
C SER A 196 0.67 1.63 6.35
N LEU A 197 -0.40 1.33 5.60
CA LEU A 197 -1.50 0.46 6.02
C LEU A 197 -1.02 -0.84 6.70
N GLY A 198 0.03 -1.48 6.17
CA GLY A 198 0.57 -2.71 6.72
C GLY A 198 1.03 -2.53 8.18
N GLY A 199 1.52 -1.34 8.54
CA GLY A 199 1.88 -1.03 9.92
C GLY A 199 0.66 -0.99 10.84
N ALA A 200 -0.45 -0.42 10.38
CA ALA A 200 -1.70 -0.40 11.14
C ALA A 200 -2.29 -1.82 11.31
N LEU A 201 -2.20 -2.65 10.27
CA LEU A 201 -2.60 -4.07 10.34
C LEU A 201 -1.69 -4.87 11.28
N ALA A 202 -0.37 -4.64 11.24
CA ALA A 202 0.58 -5.25 12.17
C ALA A 202 0.26 -4.88 13.63
N TYR A 203 -0.05 -3.61 13.88
CA TYR A 203 -0.43 -3.11 15.20
C TYR A 203 -1.74 -3.73 15.71
N ALA A 204 -2.78 -3.77 14.86
CA ALA A 204 -4.06 -4.38 15.22
C ALA A 204 -3.91 -5.90 15.50
N CYS A 205 -3.12 -6.61 14.69
CA CYS A 205 -2.79 -8.01 14.94
C CYS A 205 -1.99 -8.19 16.24
N ALA A 206 -1.07 -7.27 16.56
CA ALA A 206 -0.30 -7.32 17.82
C ALA A 206 -1.22 -7.28 19.04
N ILE A 207 -2.24 -6.42 19.01
CA ILE A 207 -3.27 -6.32 20.06
C ILE A 207 -4.05 -7.63 20.13
N GLY A 208 -4.57 -8.14 19.01
CA GLY A 208 -5.36 -9.37 18.98
C GLY A 208 -4.57 -10.61 19.43
N LEU A 209 -3.30 -10.71 19.04
CA LEU A 209 -2.37 -11.75 19.50
C LEU A 209 -2.14 -11.65 21.01
N LYS A 210 -1.89 -10.46 21.54
CA LYS A 210 -1.69 -10.25 22.98
C LYS A 210 -2.94 -10.56 23.79
N GLN A 211 -4.12 -10.17 23.31
CA GLN A 211 -5.41 -10.54 23.90
C GLN A 211 -5.64 -12.06 23.89
N SER A 212 -5.08 -12.76 22.90
CA SER A 212 -5.08 -14.22 22.80
C SER A 212 -3.98 -14.89 23.65
N GLY A 213 -3.21 -14.12 24.43
CA GLY A 213 -2.15 -14.61 25.31
C GLY A 213 -0.84 -14.95 24.61
N ALA A 214 -0.67 -14.57 23.34
CA ALA A 214 0.57 -14.78 22.61
C ALA A 214 1.65 -13.77 22.99
N ASP A 215 2.91 -14.20 22.92
CA ASP A 215 4.07 -13.33 23.15
C ASP A 215 4.37 -12.52 21.89
N VAL A 216 4.14 -11.21 21.92
CA VAL A 216 4.50 -10.28 20.85
C VAL A 216 5.69 -9.44 21.32
N GLN A 217 6.84 -9.61 20.67
CA GLN A 217 8.11 -9.02 21.10
C GLN A 217 8.48 -7.76 20.32
N PHE A 218 7.91 -7.56 19.13
CA PHE A 218 8.25 -6.43 18.27
C PHE A 218 7.14 -6.10 17.28
N VAL A 219 6.80 -4.82 17.14
CA VAL A 219 5.93 -4.29 16.09
C VAL A 219 6.65 -3.15 15.36
N GLY A 220 6.96 -3.35 14.07
CA GLY A 220 7.61 -2.36 13.22
C GLY A 220 6.62 -1.58 12.36
N LEU A 221 6.46 -0.29 12.63
CA LEU A 221 5.67 0.63 11.84
C LEU A 221 6.57 1.31 10.81
N ILE A 222 6.62 0.83 9.57
CA ILE A 222 7.41 1.46 8.51
C ILE A 222 6.60 2.62 7.93
N ASP A 223 6.94 3.84 8.34
CA ASP A 223 6.26 5.09 8.02
C ASP A 223 4.73 5.05 8.11
N CYS A 224 4.18 4.30 9.06
CA CYS A 224 2.77 4.37 9.44
C CYS A 224 2.59 5.54 10.41
N VAL A 225 2.66 6.77 9.90
CA VAL A 225 2.48 8.00 10.69
C VAL A 225 1.02 8.41 10.67
N ARG A 226 0.48 8.83 11.81
CA ARG A 226 -0.90 9.33 11.90
C ARG A 226 -1.02 10.75 11.33
N PRO A 227 -2.22 11.14 10.87
CA PRO A 227 -2.49 12.52 10.46
C PRO A 227 -2.07 13.52 11.54
N GLY A 228 -1.39 14.61 11.15
CA GLY A 228 -0.92 15.63 12.10
C GLY A 228 -2.05 16.47 12.71
N VAL A 229 -3.21 16.48 12.06
CA VAL A 229 -4.47 17.03 12.56
C VAL A 229 -5.60 16.01 12.37
N PRO A 230 -6.68 16.05 13.18
CA PRO A 230 -7.79 15.12 13.03
C PRO A 230 -8.43 15.18 11.63
N ILE A 231 -8.72 14.02 11.06
CA ILE A 231 -9.48 13.90 9.81
C ILE A 231 -10.92 14.39 10.04
N ASP A 232 -11.40 15.29 9.18
CA ASP A 232 -12.80 15.72 9.21
C ASP A 232 -13.71 14.60 8.69
N LYS A 233 -14.41 13.95 9.62
CA LYS A 233 -15.37 12.87 9.35
C LYS A 233 -16.80 13.38 9.10
N THR A 234 -17.02 14.69 9.03
CA THR A 234 -18.35 15.25 8.73
C THR A 234 -18.69 15.14 7.24
N GLN A 235 -19.96 15.41 6.90
CA GLN A 235 -20.38 15.53 5.50
C GLN A 235 -19.57 16.60 4.75
N ALA A 236 -19.25 17.73 5.38
CA ALA A 236 -18.43 18.78 4.77
C ALA A 236 -17.01 18.28 4.44
N GLY A 237 -16.38 17.54 5.37
CA GLY A 237 -15.08 16.91 5.15
C GLY A 237 -15.10 15.90 4.00
N MET A 238 -16.15 15.08 3.93
CA MET A 238 -16.35 14.13 2.83
C MET A 238 -16.54 14.84 1.47
N ARG A 239 -17.37 15.88 1.38
CA ARG A 239 -17.53 16.68 0.15
C ARG A 239 -16.20 17.29 -0.28
N ALA A 240 -15.48 17.91 0.67
CA ALA A 240 -14.17 18.50 0.41
C ALA A 240 -13.12 17.47 -0.05
N ARG A 241 -13.26 16.20 0.34
CA ARG A 241 -12.41 15.11 -0.16
C ARG A 241 -12.75 14.76 -1.60
N TRP A 242 -14.04 14.58 -1.92
CA TRP A 242 -14.49 14.35 -3.30
C TRP A 242 -14.12 15.51 -4.23
N ASP A 243 -14.14 16.75 -3.75
CA ASP A 243 -13.64 17.90 -4.50
C ASP A 243 -12.15 17.78 -4.87
N ARG A 244 -11.34 17.24 -3.95
CA ARG A 244 -9.90 17.04 -4.21
C ARG A 244 -9.68 15.93 -5.22
N TYR A 245 -10.44 14.83 -5.13
CA TYR A 245 -10.43 13.77 -6.14
C TYR A 245 -10.88 14.27 -7.52
N ALA A 246 -11.96 15.06 -7.58
CA ALA A 246 -12.43 15.66 -8.82
C ALA A 246 -11.37 16.58 -9.43
N ARG A 247 -10.83 17.53 -8.66
CA ARG A 247 -9.76 18.42 -9.16
C ARG A 247 -8.50 17.69 -9.61
N PHE A 248 -8.14 16.62 -8.91
CA PHE A 248 -7.05 15.76 -9.33
C PHE A 248 -7.38 15.10 -10.68
N ALA A 249 -8.59 14.55 -10.83
CA ALA A 249 -9.02 13.95 -12.09
C ALA A 249 -9.07 14.99 -13.23
N GLU A 250 -9.59 16.20 -12.98
CA GLU A 250 -9.60 17.28 -13.99
C GLU A 250 -8.20 17.62 -14.47
N ARG A 251 -7.24 17.75 -13.55
CA ARG A 251 -5.84 18.03 -13.89
C ARG A 251 -5.16 16.88 -14.61
N THR A 252 -5.34 15.65 -14.13
CA THR A 252 -4.63 14.47 -14.62
C THR A 252 -5.20 13.99 -15.96
N PHE A 253 -6.52 14.07 -16.13
CA PHE A 253 -7.20 13.62 -17.33
C PHE A 253 -7.54 14.76 -18.30
N ASN A 254 -7.26 16.02 -17.94
CA ASN A 254 -7.61 17.21 -18.73
C ASN A 254 -9.11 17.24 -19.10
N VAL A 255 -9.96 16.93 -18.11
CA VAL A 255 -11.42 16.88 -18.24
C VAL A 255 -12.09 17.87 -17.28
N GLU A 256 -13.36 18.19 -17.51
CA GLU A 256 -14.17 19.02 -16.59
C GLU A 256 -15.18 18.13 -15.86
N ILE A 257 -14.95 17.80 -14.58
CA ILE A 257 -15.78 16.83 -13.86
C ILE A 257 -17.20 17.40 -13.67
N PRO A 258 -18.27 16.65 -14.03
CA PRO A 258 -19.63 17.14 -13.85
C PRO A 258 -19.95 17.28 -12.36
N GLU A 259 -21.08 17.92 -12.05
CA GLU A 259 -21.53 18.11 -10.66
C GLU A 259 -21.49 16.79 -9.88
N ILE A 260 -20.71 16.79 -8.79
CA ILE A 260 -20.55 15.62 -7.93
C ILE A 260 -21.89 15.38 -7.20
N PRO A 261 -22.45 14.16 -7.24
CA PRO A 261 -23.72 13.84 -6.62
C PRO A 261 -23.58 13.66 -5.10
N TYR A 262 -23.23 14.74 -4.38
CA TYR A 262 -22.96 14.67 -2.94
C TYR A 262 -24.13 14.13 -2.13
N GLU A 263 -25.37 14.45 -2.50
CA GLU A 263 -26.56 13.98 -1.77
C GLU A 263 -26.67 12.44 -1.78
N GLU A 264 -26.23 11.78 -2.85
CA GLU A 264 -26.19 10.31 -2.90
C GLU A 264 -24.97 9.75 -2.17
N LEU A 265 -23.80 10.38 -2.34
CA LEU A 265 -22.57 9.97 -1.65
C LEU A 265 -22.70 10.08 -0.11
N GLU A 266 -23.43 11.08 0.39
CA GLU A 266 -23.69 11.29 1.83
C GLU A 266 -24.47 10.17 2.51
N LYS A 267 -25.19 9.35 1.74
CA LYS A 267 -25.99 8.23 2.24
C LYS A 267 -25.18 6.93 2.31
N LEU A 268 -23.96 6.95 1.78
CA LEU A 268 -23.12 5.77 1.57
C LEU A 268 -21.90 5.81 2.49
N ASP A 269 -21.45 4.63 2.90
CA ASP A 269 -20.13 4.44 3.50
C ASP A 269 -19.02 4.56 2.44
N ASP A 270 -17.76 4.51 2.87
CA ASP A 270 -16.61 4.67 1.97
C ASP A 270 -16.63 3.64 0.82
N GLU A 271 -17.04 2.39 1.07
CA GLU A 271 -17.21 1.35 0.04
C GLU A 271 -18.35 1.67 -0.94
N GLY A 272 -19.51 2.06 -0.43
CA GLY A 272 -20.63 2.49 -1.25
C GLY A 272 -20.28 3.69 -2.12
N GLN A 273 -19.56 4.67 -1.58
CA GLN A 273 -19.16 5.88 -2.30
C GLN A 273 -18.21 5.55 -3.46
N VAL A 274 -17.14 4.78 -3.23
CA VAL A 274 -16.20 4.44 -4.31
C VAL A 274 -16.87 3.57 -5.37
N ARG A 275 -17.71 2.61 -4.98
CA ARG A 275 -18.48 1.78 -5.93
C ARG A 275 -19.42 2.63 -6.76
N TYR A 276 -20.15 3.56 -6.13
CA TYR A 276 -21.06 4.45 -6.84
C TYR A 276 -20.34 5.29 -7.91
N VAL A 277 -19.16 5.84 -7.59
CA VAL A 277 -18.36 6.60 -8.56
C VAL A 277 -17.82 5.71 -9.68
N LEU A 278 -17.30 4.52 -9.35
CA LEU A 278 -16.82 3.56 -10.36
C LEU A 278 -17.95 3.09 -11.30
N ASP A 279 -19.16 2.89 -10.78
CA ASP A 279 -20.34 2.52 -11.57
C ASP A 279 -20.74 3.65 -12.54
N LEU A 280 -20.66 4.92 -12.12
CA LEU A 280 -20.89 6.07 -12.99
C LEU A 280 -19.86 6.14 -14.13
N VAL A 281 -18.59 5.91 -13.81
CA VAL A 281 -17.51 5.87 -14.79
C VAL A 281 -17.72 4.70 -15.76
N ALA A 282 -18.10 3.51 -15.29
CA ALA A 282 -18.40 2.38 -16.17
C ALA A 282 -19.59 2.66 -17.09
N GLN A 283 -20.64 3.30 -16.58
CA GLN A 283 -21.83 3.67 -17.36
C GLN A 283 -21.57 4.80 -18.36
N SER A 284 -20.47 5.54 -18.21
CA SER A 284 -20.06 6.59 -19.14
C SER A 284 -19.65 6.05 -20.53
N GLY A 285 -19.36 4.74 -20.62
CA GLY A 285 -18.90 4.07 -21.85
C GLY A 285 -17.39 4.09 -22.05
N VAL A 286 -16.65 4.82 -21.22
CA VAL A 286 -15.19 4.85 -21.21
C VAL A 286 -14.63 3.49 -20.84
N GLN A 287 -13.67 3.02 -21.64
CA GLN A 287 -12.97 1.77 -21.34
C GLN A 287 -11.74 2.07 -20.49
N ILE A 288 -11.84 1.78 -19.19
CA ILE A 288 -10.72 1.77 -18.26
C ILE A 288 -10.35 0.30 -17.98
N PRO A 289 -9.06 -0.08 -18.08
CA PRO A 289 -8.68 -1.45 -17.77
C PRO A 289 -9.07 -1.84 -16.34
N GLY A 290 -9.65 -3.03 -16.17
CA GLY A 290 -10.20 -3.48 -14.88
C GLY A 290 -9.19 -3.49 -13.73
N GLY A 291 -7.91 -3.76 -14.02
CA GLY A 291 -6.84 -3.68 -13.02
C GLY A 291 -6.61 -2.27 -12.47
N ILE A 292 -6.82 -1.23 -13.27
CA ILE A 292 -6.76 0.17 -12.80
C ILE A 292 -7.94 0.46 -11.87
N ILE A 293 -9.14 0.04 -12.27
CA ILE A 293 -10.37 0.23 -11.47
C ILE A 293 -10.20 -0.42 -10.10
N GLU A 294 -9.72 -1.66 -10.07
CA GLU A 294 -9.56 -2.40 -8.82
C GLU A 294 -8.44 -1.83 -7.94
N HIS A 295 -7.34 -1.39 -8.54
CA HIS A 295 -6.27 -0.68 -7.82
C HIS A 295 -6.78 0.62 -7.16
N GLN A 296 -7.55 1.43 -7.90
CA GLN A 296 -8.12 2.67 -7.36
C GLN A 296 -9.13 2.39 -6.24
N ARG A 297 -9.98 1.37 -6.40
CA ARG A 297 -10.93 0.95 -5.37
C ARG A 297 -10.21 0.56 -4.08
N THR A 298 -9.25 -0.35 -4.19
CA THR A 298 -8.52 -0.88 -3.03
C THR A 298 -7.67 0.19 -2.37
N SER A 299 -6.95 1.01 -3.15
CA SER A 299 -6.16 2.12 -2.63
C SER A 299 -7.01 3.15 -1.89
N TYR A 300 -8.18 3.52 -2.44
CA TYR A 300 -9.12 4.41 -1.75
C TYR A 300 -9.53 3.81 -0.40
N LEU A 301 -10.05 2.57 -0.40
CA LEU A 301 -10.56 1.95 0.83
C LEU A 301 -9.48 1.73 1.89
N ASP A 302 -8.26 1.37 1.47
CA ASP A 302 -7.14 1.18 2.38
C ASP A 302 -6.71 2.50 3.04
N ASN A 303 -6.57 3.57 2.25
CA ASN A 303 -6.25 4.89 2.81
C ASN A 303 -7.36 5.38 3.75
N ARG A 304 -8.64 5.17 3.38
CA ARG A 304 -9.79 5.51 4.21
C ARG A 304 -9.84 4.75 5.53
N ALA A 305 -9.50 3.46 5.51
CA ALA A 305 -9.37 2.66 6.72
C ALA A 305 -8.27 3.23 7.64
N LEU A 306 -7.11 3.62 7.08
CA LEU A 306 -6.03 4.22 7.85
C LEU A 306 -6.40 5.60 8.44
N ASP A 307 -7.10 6.43 7.66
CA ASP A 307 -7.55 7.76 8.11
C ASP A 307 -8.55 7.70 9.27
N THR A 308 -9.32 6.62 9.35
CA THR A 308 -10.46 6.52 10.27
C THR A 308 -10.29 5.53 11.39
N ILE A 309 -9.21 4.75 11.37
CA ILE A 309 -8.87 3.75 12.38
C ILE A 309 -9.00 4.31 13.81
N ASP A 310 -9.57 3.50 14.69
CA ASP A 310 -9.58 3.77 16.12
C ASP A 310 -8.40 3.06 16.79
N ILE A 311 -7.40 3.84 17.19
CA ILE A 311 -6.16 3.29 17.76
C ILE A 311 -6.42 2.88 19.21
N GLN A 312 -6.34 1.58 19.46
CA GLN A 312 -6.39 1.03 20.82
C GLN A 312 -5.02 1.16 21.51
N PRO A 313 -4.98 1.37 22.84
CA PRO A 313 -3.74 1.35 23.59
C PRO A 313 -2.99 0.01 23.48
N TYR A 314 -1.67 0.07 23.39
CA TYR A 314 -0.80 -1.10 23.35
C TYR A 314 0.41 -0.89 24.26
N ASP A 315 0.67 -1.90 25.08
CA ASP A 315 1.72 -1.93 26.11
C ASP A 315 2.92 -2.81 25.71
N GLY A 316 2.96 -3.28 24.46
CA GLY A 316 4.15 -3.93 23.89
C GLY A 316 5.09 -2.94 23.20
N HIS A 317 6.27 -3.43 22.82
CA HIS A 317 7.29 -2.62 22.15
C HIS A 317 6.93 -2.36 20.68
N VAL A 318 6.98 -1.09 20.28
CA VAL A 318 6.74 -0.63 18.91
C VAL A 318 7.88 0.26 18.45
N THR A 319 8.42 0.00 17.26
CA THR A 319 9.36 0.90 16.60
C THR A 319 8.67 1.55 15.40
N LEU A 320 8.61 2.88 15.39
CA LEU A 320 8.22 3.69 14.25
C LEU A 320 9.44 4.09 13.43
N TYR A 321 9.53 3.60 12.19
CA TYR A 321 10.52 4.05 11.21
C TYR A 321 9.95 5.24 10.45
N MET A 322 10.32 6.46 10.84
CA MET A 322 9.66 7.69 10.41
C MET A 322 10.43 8.36 9.26
N ALA A 323 9.79 8.47 8.11
CA ALA A 323 10.25 9.30 7.00
C ALA A 323 9.99 10.79 7.29
N ASP A 324 10.62 11.68 6.53
CA ASP A 324 10.58 13.13 6.78
C ASP A 324 9.21 13.72 6.46
N ARG A 325 8.53 13.20 5.43
CA ARG A 325 7.24 13.73 4.93
C ARG A 325 6.47 12.74 4.08
N TYR A 326 5.19 13.04 3.84
CA TYR A 326 4.44 12.46 2.72
C TYR A 326 4.78 13.17 1.41
N HIS A 327 4.63 12.45 0.30
CA HIS A 327 4.73 13.03 -1.05
C HIS A 327 3.53 13.94 -1.35
N ASP A 328 3.69 14.87 -2.29
CA ASP A 328 2.74 15.97 -2.51
C ASP A 328 1.32 15.48 -2.85
N ASP A 329 1.19 14.44 -3.67
CA ASP A 329 -0.14 13.93 -4.06
C ASP A 329 -0.94 13.40 -2.87
N ALA A 330 -0.31 12.64 -1.97
CA ALA A 330 -0.96 12.20 -0.73
C ALA A 330 -1.45 13.38 0.12
N ILE A 331 -0.68 14.47 0.18
CA ILE A 331 -1.07 15.69 0.90
C ILE A 331 -2.21 16.42 0.18
N VAL A 332 -2.23 16.40 -1.16
CA VAL A 332 -3.34 16.95 -1.94
C VAL A 332 -4.62 16.16 -1.67
N PHE A 333 -4.56 14.83 -1.61
CA PHE A 333 -5.74 14.01 -1.33
C PHE A 333 -6.19 14.14 0.12
N GLU A 334 -5.27 14.21 1.08
CA GLU A 334 -5.60 14.40 2.49
C GLU A 334 -4.61 15.37 3.18
N PRO A 335 -4.95 16.68 3.22
CA PRO A 335 -4.09 17.72 3.78
C PRO A 335 -3.71 17.51 5.24
N ALA A 336 -4.44 16.68 5.99
CA ALA A 336 -4.11 16.34 7.37
C ALA A 336 -2.72 15.68 7.53
N TYR A 337 -2.17 15.09 6.46
CA TYR A 337 -0.83 14.52 6.44
C TYR A 337 0.29 15.53 6.09
N ALA A 338 -0.04 16.80 5.86
CA ALA A 338 0.95 17.85 5.61
C ALA A 338 1.90 18.10 6.79
N THR A 339 1.44 17.79 8.00
CA THR A 339 2.19 17.91 9.25
C THR A 339 2.32 16.56 9.92
N ARG A 340 3.41 16.35 10.65
CA ARG A 340 3.67 15.11 11.40
C ARG A 340 4.08 15.45 12.82
N GLN A 341 3.53 14.71 13.79
CA GLN A 341 3.97 14.82 15.18
C GLN A 341 5.35 14.13 15.35
N PRO A 342 6.19 14.56 16.30
CA PRO A 342 7.52 13.97 16.51
C PRO A 342 7.51 12.46 16.81
N ASP A 343 6.41 11.98 17.43
CA ASP A 343 6.16 10.58 17.76
C ASP A 343 5.30 9.86 16.69
N GLY A 344 5.10 10.49 15.54
CA GLY A 344 4.19 10.01 14.49
C GLY A 344 2.71 9.94 14.91
N GLY A 345 2.33 10.53 16.04
CA GLY A 345 0.98 10.49 16.61
C GLY A 345 0.66 9.23 17.43
N TRP A 346 1.66 8.40 17.73
CA TRP A 346 1.48 7.14 18.44
C TRP A 346 1.72 7.22 19.95
N GLY A 347 2.35 8.28 20.46
CA GLY A 347 2.84 8.33 21.85
C GLY A 347 1.76 8.27 22.91
N GLU A 348 0.51 8.64 22.60
CA GLU A 348 -0.62 8.48 23.54
C GLU A 348 -1.13 7.03 23.61
N ALA A 349 -0.98 6.26 22.53
CA ALA A 349 -1.49 4.89 22.44
C ALA A 349 -0.46 3.84 22.80
N VAL A 350 0.84 4.13 22.60
CA VAL A 350 1.92 3.15 22.74
C VAL A 350 2.76 3.46 23.95
N ALA A 351 2.81 2.53 24.90
CA ALA A 351 3.56 2.72 26.15
C ALA A 351 5.09 2.65 25.96
N ASP A 352 5.55 1.81 25.04
CA ASP A 352 6.98 1.62 24.71
C ASP A 352 7.20 1.87 23.20
N LEU A 353 7.28 3.16 22.86
CA LEU A 353 7.47 3.64 21.50
C LEU A 353 8.92 4.09 21.27
N GLU A 354 9.58 3.47 20.31
CA GLU A 354 10.84 3.93 19.75
C GLU A 354 10.61 4.60 18.40
N VAL A 355 11.22 5.76 18.15
CA VAL A 355 11.16 6.43 16.85
C VAL A 355 12.54 6.45 16.20
N VAL A 356 12.64 5.87 15.01
CA VAL A 356 13.86 5.82 14.20
C VAL A 356 13.64 6.65 12.94
N HIS A 357 14.30 7.80 12.83
CA HIS A 357 14.22 8.64 11.63
C HIS A 357 15.00 8.02 10.47
N ILE A 358 14.29 7.63 9.40
CA ILE A 358 14.88 6.98 8.23
C ILE A 358 15.19 7.97 7.10
N GLY A 359 14.58 9.15 7.13
CA GLY A 359 14.72 10.19 6.10
C GLY A 359 13.91 9.91 4.84
N GLY A 360 13.86 10.88 3.92
CA GLY A 360 13.16 10.76 2.64
C GLY A 360 11.65 10.87 2.75
N GLU A 361 10.93 10.49 1.69
CA GLU A 361 9.47 10.55 1.65
C GLU A 361 8.82 9.20 1.96
N HIS A 362 7.55 9.23 2.40
CA HIS A 362 6.74 8.05 2.69
C HIS A 362 6.84 6.94 1.64
N ILE A 363 6.80 7.33 0.37
CA ILE A 363 6.77 6.40 -0.76
C ILE A 363 8.14 5.73 -1.01
N GLN A 364 9.22 6.35 -0.53
CA GLN A 364 10.59 5.87 -0.66
C GLN A 364 11.02 5.01 0.54
N ALA A 365 10.24 5.02 1.64
CA ALA A 365 10.59 4.33 2.89
C ALA A 365 10.80 2.81 2.70
N ILE A 366 10.11 2.23 1.72
CA ILE A 366 10.18 0.80 1.40
C ILE A 366 11.26 0.46 0.36
N ASP A 367 11.89 1.47 -0.22
CA ASP A 367 12.88 1.34 -1.29
C ASP A 367 14.31 1.56 -0.81
N GLU A 368 15.26 1.06 -1.60
CA GLU A 368 16.69 1.37 -1.42
C GLU A 368 16.97 2.86 -1.75
N PRO A 369 17.86 3.54 -1.00
CA PRO A 369 18.68 3.03 0.10
C PRO A 369 18.02 3.13 1.49
N ILE A 370 16.80 3.67 1.60
CA ILE A 370 16.18 4.01 2.87
C ILE A 370 15.84 2.75 3.68
N ILE A 371 15.28 1.74 3.01
CA ILE A 371 14.91 0.46 3.62
C ILE A 371 16.12 -0.26 4.26
N ALA A 372 17.35 0.02 3.84
CA ALA A 372 18.54 -0.55 4.45
C ALA A 372 18.70 -0.13 5.92
N LYS A 373 18.28 1.08 6.31
CA LYS A 373 18.28 1.52 7.71
C LYS A 373 17.26 0.73 8.54
N VAL A 374 16.07 0.51 7.97
CA VAL A 374 15.01 -0.30 8.59
C VAL A 374 15.50 -1.74 8.79
N GLY A 375 16.05 -2.34 7.73
CA GLY A 375 16.57 -3.71 7.78
C GLY A 375 17.69 -3.89 8.79
N ALA A 376 18.64 -2.95 8.87
CA ALA A 376 19.71 -3.00 9.86
C ALA A 376 19.16 -2.97 11.29
N HIS A 377 18.28 -2.01 11.60
CA HIS A 377 17.70 -1.88 12.94
C HIS A 377 16.82 -3.08 13.32
N MET A 378 15.96 -3.53 12.39
CA MET A 378 15.08 -4.68 12.59
C MET A 378 15.89 -5.97 12.78
N SER A 379 17.00 -6.15 12.07
CA SER A 379 17.90 -7.29 12.26
C SER A 379 18.48 -7.32 13.68
N GLU A 380 18.90 -6.16 14.20
CA GLU A 380 19.37 -6.08 15.58
C GLU A 380 18.27 -6.43 16.59
N ALA A 381 17.03 -5.97 16.36
CA ALA A 381 15.90 -6.30 17.22
C ALA A 381 15.59 -7.81 17.22
N ILE A 382 15.55 -8.45 16.04
CA ILE A 382 15.33 -9.90 15.90
C ILE A 382 16.44 -10.69 16.59
N ASN A 383 17.71 -10.35 16.35
CA ASN A 383 18.85 -11.01 16.99
C ASN A 383 18.80 -10.92 18.53
N ARG A 384 18.36 -9.77 19.07
CA ARG A 384 18.16 -9.61 20.52
C ARG A 384 17.04 -10.51 21.04
N ILE A 385 15.94 -10.66 20.30
CA ILE A 385 14.81 -11.53 20.67
C ILE A 385 15.27 -12.99 20.68
N GLU A 386 15.95 -13.44 19.64
CA GLU A 386 16.45 -14.81 19.53
C GLU A 386 17.46 -15.16 20.62
N SER A 387 18.37 -14.23 20.93
CA SER A 387 19.35 -14.43 22.02
C SER A 387 18.65 -14.63 23.36
N ARG A 388 17.61 -13.84 23.67
CA ARG A 388 16.82 -14.01 24.90
C ARG A 388 16.07 -15.35 24.94
N GLN A 389 15.61 -15.86 23.79
CA GLN A 389 14.94 -17.16 23.73
C GLN A 389 15.90 -18.32 24.01
N GLN A 390 17.17 -18.21 23.62
CA GLN A 390 18.19 -19.22 23.90
C GLN A 390 18.57 -19.28 25.39
N ASP A 391 18.51 -18.14 26.08
CA ASP A 391 18.84 -18.02 27.51
C ASP A 391 17.70 -18.47 28.45
N LEU A 392 16.47 -18.63 27.94
CA LEU A 392 15.36 -19.16 28.74
C LEU A 392 15.63 -20.63 29.09
N PRO A 393 15.49 -21.03 30.37
CA PRO A 393 15.65 -22.43 30.74
C PRO A 393 14.64 -23.26 29.95
N LYS A 394 15.13 -24.24 29.17
CA LYS A 394 14.29 -25.21 28.47
C LYS A 394 13.37 -25.83 29.52
N LYS A 395 12.08 -25.46 29.51
CA LYS A 395 11.09 -26.15 30.33
C LYS A 395 11.12 -27.61 29.89
N GLU A 396 11.62 -28.48 30.75
CA GLU A 396 11.54 -29.92 30.57
C GLU A 396 10.06 -30.26 30.38
N ALA A 397 9.70 -30.70 29.18
CA ALA A 397 8.40 -31.29 28.93
C ALA A 397 8.34 -32.60 29.73
N GLN A 398 7.55 -32.60 30.81
CA GLN A 398 7.08 -33.82 31.48
C GLN A 398 5.81 -34.33 30.84
#